data_AF-A0A6A5WXW1-F1
#
_entry.id   AF-A0A6A5WXW1-F1
#
_cell.length_a   1.000
_cell.length_b   1.000
_cell.length_c   1.000
_cell.angle_alpha   90.00
_cell.angle_beta   90.00
_cell.angle_gamma   90.00
#
_symmetry.space_group_name_H-M   'P 1'
#
loop_
_entity.id
_entity.type
_entity.pdbx_description
1 polymer ?
#
loop_
_entity_poly.entity_id
_entity_poly.type
_entity_poly.pdbx_seq_one_letter_code
_entity_poly.pdbx_strand_id
1 'polypeptide(L)'
;MTTDHDAAKVKQPSAEHAEHAEHVEHEEAAEERANAQATEREAGEYWGYLIKPDKCGTPMFDRLLMGIADHICPSRDHAESPDITPAQMAAFYRAVGGNFDVLFLETPPSSISFIYRSLGAFHSLQPAPEDDGYSAPTVPALKRRGFVTWQTIQLLLGPEQHVPFLQNAVAQFDIIDPETKAVFPKVLPKECFPDTPDDAMETWYQGVANRLKREAEVDAPEREIPTRVRADTADRGPRLSGEMSGDASADERHGAARYFEDPLYRKTRPRPSIIRHFSR
;
A
#
# COMPACT_ATOMS: atom_id res chain seq x y z
N MET A 1 -37.15 49.12 -52.36
CA MET A 1 -37.17 47.77 -51.77
C MET A 1 -35.77 47.20 -51.96
N THR A 2 -34.87 47.34 -50.97
CA THR A 2 -34.54 46.30 -49.95
C THR A 2 -34.02 45.03 -50.64
N THR A 3 -32.79 44.53 -50.44
CA THR A 3 -31.87 44.61 -49.29
C THR A 3 -30.44 44.21 -49.72
N ASP A 4 -29.47 44.87 -49.08
CA ASP A 4 -28.04 44.54 -49.01
C ASP A 4 -27.73 43.05 -48.78
N HIS A 5 -26.73 42.55 -49.51
CA HIS A 5 -25.96 41.36 -49.16
C HIS A 5 -24.64 41.81 -48.53
N ASP A 6 -24.64 41.93 -47.20
CA ASP A 6 -23.46 42.24 -46.42
C ASP A 6 -22.61 40.97 -46.27
N ALA A 7 -21.55 40.87 -47.07
CA ALA A 7 -20.61 39.76 -47.04
C ALA A 7 -19.65 39.97 -45.86
N ALA A 8 -19.91 39.27 -44.75
CA ALA A 8 -19.01 39.19 -43.62
C ALA A 8 -17.62 38.68 -44.05
N LYS A 9 -16.66 39.61 -44.15
CA LYS A 9 -15.26 39.33 -44.42
C LYS A 9 -14.63 38.70 -43.17
N VAL A 10 -14.56 37.37 -43.15
CA VAL A 10 -13.79 36.63 -42.14
C VAL A 10 -12.32 37.04 -42.29
N LYS A 11 -11.85 37.86 -41.35
CA LYS A 11 -10.47 38.34 -41.27
C LYS A 11 -9.60 37.15 -40.82
N GLN A 12 -8.84 36.57 -41.75
CA GLN A 12 -7.80 35.60 -41.41
C GLN A 12 -6.77 36.28 -40.47
N PRO A 13 -6.31 35.60 -39.40
CA PRO A 13 -5.27 36.15 -38.55
C PRO A 13 -3.98 36.37 -39.35
N SER A 14 -3.34 37.53 -39.14
CA SER A 14 -2.08 37.90 -39.79
C SER A 14 -0.96 36.97 -39.31
N ALA A 15 -0.02 36.57 -40.19
CA ALA A 15 1.08 35.65 -39.86
C ALA A 15 1.92 36.10 -38.64
N GLU A 16 2.07 37.42 -38.46
CA GLU A 16 2.76 38.01 -37.29
C GLU A 16 2.06 37.71 -35.96
N HIS A 17 0.73 37.57 -35.94
CA HIS A 17 0.00 37.18 -34.73
C HIS A 17 0.17 35.70 -34.40
N ALA A 18 0.40 34.84 -35.40
CA ALA A 18 0.65 33.42 -35.19
C ALA A 18 2.09 33.20 -34.68
N GLU A 19 3.09 33.87 -35.25
CA GLU A 19 4.48 33.78 -34.79
C GLU A 19 4.67 34.34 -33.38
N HIS A 20 3.98 35.43 -33.03
CA HIS A 20 4.03 35.97 -31.67
C HIS A 20 3.34 35.06 -30.64
N ALA A 21 2.24 34.40 -31.02
CA ALA A 21 1.56 33.42 -30.17
C ALA A 21 2.44 32.18 -29.94
N GLU A 22 3.09 31.64 -30.98
CA GLU A 22 4.01 30.50 -30.85
C GLU A 22 5.24 30.84 -29.97
N HIS A 23 5.76 32.07 -30.05
CA HIS A 23 6.88 32.49 -29.23
C HIS A 23 6.50 32.65 -27.75
N VAL A 24 5.30 33.15 -27.46
CA VAL A 24 4.76 33.27 -26.10
C VAL A 24 4.48 31.88 -25.50
N GLU A 25 3.86 30.97 -26.26
CA GLU A 25 3.62 29.59 -25.81
C GLU A 25 4.93 28.83 -25.52
N HIS A 26 5.98 29.04 -26.32
CA HIS A 26 7.28 28.42 -26.09
C HIS A 26 7.99 29.01 -24.86
N GLU A 27 7.84 30.30 -24.59
CA GLU A 27 8.41 30.98 -23.41
C GLU A 27 7.67 30.55 -22.12
N GLU A 28 6.33 30.50 -22.14
CA GLU A 28 5.51 29.99 -21.03
C GLU A 28 5.85 28.52 -20.72
N ALA A 29 5.96 27.66 -21.74
CA ALA A 29 6.35 26.27 -21.54
C ALA A 29 7.78 26.10 -20.99
N ALA A 30 8.69 27.03 -21.31
CA ALA A 30 10.04 27.03 -20.75
C ALA A 30 10.05 27.47 -19.28
N GLU A 31 9.26 28.48 -18.92
CA GLU A 31 9.08 28.94 -17.54
C GLU A 31 8.42 27.87 -16.67
N GLU A 32 7.37 27.22 -17.15
CA GLU A 32 6.72 26.11 -16.44
C GLU A 32 7.70 24.97 -16.14
N ARG A 33 8.54 24.60 -17.12
CA ARG A 33 9.58 23.58 -16.95
C ARG A 33 10.62 24.01 -15.91
N ALA A 34 11.06 25.26 -15.94
CA ALA A 34 12.02 25.78 -14.98
C ALA A 34 11.44 25.78 -13.55
N ASN A 35 10.18 26.18 -13.39
CA ASN A 35 9.47 26.16 -12.11
C ASN A 35 9.26 24.74 -11.59
N ALA A 36 8.91 23.78 -12.46
CA ALA A 36 8.79 22.38 -12.09
C ALA A 36 10.14 21.80 -11.60
N GLN A 37 11.24 22.08 -12.33
CA GLN A 37 12.58 21.64 -11.92
C GLN A 37 13.03 22.27 -10.60
N ALA A 38 12.71 23.55 -10.37
CA ALA A 38 13.00 24.21 -9.10
C ALA A 38 12.23 23.55 -7.95
N THR A 39 10.95 23.25 -8.16
CA THR A 39 10.08 22.58 -7.18
C THR A 39 10.60 21.18 -6.85
N GLU A 40 11.00 20.39 -7.86
CA GLU A 40 11.58 19.06 -7.65
C GLU A 40 12.89 19.12 -6.86
N ARG A 41 13.75 20.11 -7.14
CA ARG A 41 15.01 20.29 -6.40
C ARG A 41 14.77 20.64 -4.93
N GLU A 42 13.88 21.60 -4.66
CA GLU A 42 13.53 22.00 -3.29
C GLU A 42 12.89 20.83 -2.52
N ALA A 43 12.04 20.04 -3.17
CA ALA A 43 11.48 18.83 -2.59
C ALA A 43 12.59 17.80 -2.28
N GLY A 44 13.54 17.61 -3.19
CA GLY A 44 14.68 16.71 -2.97
C GLY A 44 15.54 17.12 -1.77
N GLU A 45 15.78 18.42 -1.61
CA GLU A 45 16.49 18.97 -0.45
C GLU A 45 15.71 18.78 0.87
N TYR A 46 14.39 18.96 0.83
CA TYR A 46 13.52 18.75 2.00
C TYR A 46 13.49 17.29 2.45
N TRP A 47 13.25 16.37 1.51
CA TRP A 47 13.06 14.95 1.82
C TRP A 47 14.38 14.25 2.11
N GLY A 48 15.43 14.56 1.34
CA GLY A 48 16.65 13.78 1.31
C GLY A 48 16.40 12.31 0.93
N TYR A 49 17.37 11.45 1.20
CA TYR A 49 17.20 10.01 1.03
C TYR A 49 16.49 9.40 2.24
N LEU A 50 15.43 8.63 2.01
CA LEU A 50 14.45 8.25 3.04
C LEU A 50 14.70 6.88 3.68
N ILE A 51 15.65 6.09 3.14
CA ILE A 51 16.00 4.76 3.65
C ILE A 51 17.42 4.78 4.20
N LYS A 52 17.60 4.27 5.42
CA LYS A 52 18.91 4.13 6.03
C LYS A 52 19.66 2.90 5.50
N PRO A 53 21.01 2.87 5.63
CA PRO A 53 21.81 1.70 5.25
C PRO A 53 21.41 0.40 5.95
N ASP A 54 20.85 0.51 7.17
CA ASP A 54 20.33 -0.59 7.99
C ASP A 54 18.92 -1.08 7.57
N LYS A 55 18.44 -0.64 6.40
CA LYS A 55 17.14 -1.02 5.81
C LYS A 55 15.93 -0.57 6.63
N CYS A 56 16.12 0.41 7.50
CA CYS A 56 15.03 1.06 8.21
C CYS A 56 14.71 2.42 7.58
N GLY A 57 13.51 2.95 7.85
CA GLY A 57 13.17 4.32 7.52
C GLY A 57 14.05 5.35 8.24
N THR A 58 14.29 6.49 7.61
CA THR A 58 14.77 7.68 8.34
C THR A 58 13.65 8.22 9.24
N PRO A 59 13.96 9.09 10.23
CA PRO A 59 12.91 9.75 11.02
C PRO A 59 11.92 10.55 10.16
N MET A 60 12.38 11.15 9.05
CA MET A 60 11.51 11.84 8.10
C MET A 60 10.54 10.85 7.42
N PHE A 61 11.04 9.69 6.99
CA PHE A 61 10.20 8.65 6.39
C PHE A 61 9.18 8.09 7.39
N ASP A 62 9.61 7.82 8.62
CA ASP A 62 8.74 7.34 9.68
C ASP A 62 7.62 8.35 9.96
N ARG A 63 7.92 9.66 10.01
CA ARG A 63 6.92 10.73 10.17
C ARG A 63 5.94 10.79 9.01
N LEU A 64 6.42 10.67 7.77
CA LEU A 64 5.56 10.60 6.59
C LEU A 64 4.59 9.41 6.70
N LEU A 65 5.10 8.21 6.98
CA LEU A 65 4.27 7.01 7.11
C LEU A 65 3.28 7.10 8.29
N MET A 66 3.68 7.74 9.39
CA MET A 66 2.77 8.02 10.50
C MET A 66 1.69 9.04 10.12
N GLY A 67 2.02 10.08 9.35
CA GLY A 67 1.04 11.03 8.82
C GLY A 67 0.04 10.36 7.87
N ILE A 68 0.52 9.45 7.02
CA ILE A 68 -0.35 8.64 6.15
C ILE A 68 -1.26 7.73 6.98
N ALA A 69 -0.72 7.05 7.99
CA ALA A 69 -1.53 6.24 8.90
C ALA A 69 -2.66 7.06 9.56
N ASP A 70 -2.37 8.31 9.90
CA ASP A 70 -3.35 9.24 10.52
C ASP A 70 -4.39 9.71 9.53
N HIS A 71 -4.01 9.89 8.27
CA HIS A 71 -4.94 10.17 7.19
C HIS A 71 -5.89 8.98 6.93
N ILE A 72 -5.38 7.74 6.96
CA ILE A 72 -6.18 6.54 6.74
C ILE A 72 -7.18 6.31 7.89
N CYS A 73 -6.78 6.63 9.12
CA CYS A 73 -7.63 6.52 10.31
C CYS A 73 -7.79 7.89 11.02
N PRO A 74 -8.62 8.80 10.47
CA PRO A 74 -8.66 10.21 10.89
C PRO A 74 -9.36 10.45 12.24
N SER A 75 -10.15 9.51 12.75
CA SER A 75 -10.96 9.73 13.96
C SER A 75 -10.30 9.15 15.21
N ARG A 76 -9.29 9.79 15.78
CA ARG A 76 -8.75 9.37 17.09
C ARG A 76 -9.65 9.75 18.28
N ASP A 77 -10.51 10.74 18.09
CA ASP A 77 -11.40 11.27 19.13
C ASP A 77 -12.79 10.60 19.16
N HIS A 78 -13.15 9.86 18.09
CA HIS A 78 -14.48 9.25 17.93
C HIS A 78 -14.46 7.83 17.32
N ALA A 79 -13.30 7.27 16.92
CA ALA A 79 -13.28 5.88 16.45
C ALA A 79 -13.47 4.91 17.61
N GLU A 80 -14.23 3.86 17.35
CA GLU A 80 -14.25 2.63 18.16
C GLU A 80 -12.87 1.94 18.20
N SER A 81 -11.97 2.26 17.25
CA SER A 81 -10.59 1.76 17.23
C SER A 81 -9.59 2.73 16.58
N PRO A 82 -8.42 3.00 17.18
CA PRO A 82 -7.38 3.85 16.60
C PRO A 82 -6.47 3.12 15.60
N ASP A 83 -6.73 1.84 15.33
CA ASP A 83 -5.90 0.98 14.48
C ASP A 83 -6.50 0.84 13.07
N ILE A 84 -5.65 0.61 12.07
CA ILE A 84 -6.02 0.59 10.65
C ILE A 84 -6.50 -0.81 10.26
N THR A 85 -7.79 -0.95 10.00
CA THR A 85 -8.40 -2.22 9.59
C THR A 85 -7.99 -2.61 8.16
N PRO A 86 -8.13 -3.90 7.78
CA PRO A 86 -7.87 -4.33 6.40
C PRO A 86 -8.73 -3.59 5.38
N ALA A 87 -10.01 -3.31 5.71
CA ALA A 87 -10.89 -2.54 4.84
C ALA A 87 -10.36 -1.12 4.56
N GLN A 88 -9.83 -0.45 5.58
CA GLN A 88 -9.20 0.87 5.43
C GLN A 88 -7.90 0.80 4.62
N MET A 89 -7.06 -0.24 4.84
CA MET A 89 -5.86 -0.48 4.02
C MET A 89 -6.22 -0.68 2.54
N ALA A 90 -7.23 -1.48 2.24
CA ALA A 90 -7.71 -1.73 0.88
C ALA A 90 -8.20 -0.42 0.22
N ALA A 91 -8.99 0.36 0.95
CA ALA A 91 -9.50 1.64 0.47
C ALA A 91 -8.37 2.64 0.17
N PHE A 92 -7.39 2.75 1.08
CA PHE A 92 -6.21 3.59 0.87
C PHE A 92 -5.45 3.19 -0.38
N TYR A 93 -5.10 1.90 -0.54
CA TYR A 93 -4.35 1.45 -1.71
C TYR A 93 -5.11 1.71 -3.01
N ARG A 94 -6.43 1.53 -3.05
CA ARG A 94 -7.24 1.91 -4.23
C ARG A 94 -7.14 3.39 -4.55
N ALA A 95 -7.24 4.25 -3.53
CA ALA A 95 -7.19 5.69 -3.70
C ALA A 95 -5.87 6.17 -4.31
N VAL A 96 -4.75 5.56 -3.93
CA VAL A 96 -3.40 5.90 -4.44
C VAL A 96 -2.97 5.13 -5.70
N GLY A 97 -3.90 4.42 -6.35
CA GLY A 97 -3.66 3.74 -7.64
C GLY A 97 -3.19 2.28 -7.53
N GLY A 98 -3.27 1.68 -6.35
CA GLY A 98 -3.05 0.25 -6.09
C GLY A 98 -4.34 -0.56 -6.13
N ASN A 99 -4.20 -1.89 -6.05
CA ASN A 99 -5.31 -2.79 -5.76
C ASN A 99 -4.74 -3.93 -4.91
N PHE A 100 -5.15 -3.96 -3.65
CA PHE A 100 -4.72 -4.93 -2.64
C PHE A 100 -5.94 -5.62 -2.02
N ASP A 101 -7.07 -5.63 -2.73
CA ASP A 101 -8.33 -6.19 -2.24
C ASP A 101 -8.19 -7.70 -2.00
N VAL A 102 -7.42 -8.39 -2.86
CA VAL A 102 -7.10 -9.81 -2.65
C VAL A 102 -6.42 -10.04 -1.29
N LEU A 103 -5.51 -9.14 -0.89
CA LEU A 103 -4.82 -9.26 0.39
C LEU A 103 -5.72 -8.91 1.58
N PHE A 104 -6.45 -7.80 1.48
CA PHE A 104 -7.06 -7.20 2.66
C PHE A 104 -8.56 -7.50 2.79
N LEU A 105 -9.23 -7.90 1.71
CA LEU A 105 -10.66 -8.21 1.68
C LEU A 105 -10.93 -9.69 1.42
N GLU A 106 -10.11 -10.36 0.60
CA GLU A 106 -10.35 -11.75 0.20
C GLU A 106 -9.52 -12.77 1.01
N THR A 107 -8.44 -12.33 1.65
CA THR A 107 -7.61 -13.21 2.49
C THR A 107 -8.24 -13.34 3.88
N PRO A 108 -8.31 -14.57 4.45
CA PRO A 108 -8.85 -14.76 5.80
C PRO A 108 -8.17 -13.85 6.84
N PRO A 109 -8.93 -13.24 7.78
CA PRO A 109 -8.37 -12.35 8.81
C PRO A 109 -7.25 -13.00 9.63
N SER A 110 -7.35 -14.28 9.92
CA SER A 110 -6.35 -15.04 10.65
C SER A 110 -5.02 -15.15 9.87
N SER A 111 -5.07 -15.35 8.54
CA SER A 111 -3.90 -15.30 7.66
C SER A 111 -3.27 -13.91 7.60
N ILE A 112 -4.08 -12.83 7.54
CA ILE A 112 -3.56 -11.46 7.57
C ILE A 112 -2.84 -11.19 8.90
N SER A 113 -3.43 -11.59 10.05
CA SER A 113 -2.78 -11.51 11.36
C SER A 113 -1.45 -12.25 11.38
N PHE A 114 -1.41 -13.45 10.79
CA PHE A 114 -0.20 -14.24 10.68
C PHE A 114 0.88 -13.56 9.83
N ILE A 115 0.51 -12.95 8.70
CA ILE A 115 1.41 -12.15 7.87
C ILE A 115 2.00 -11.00 8.70
N TYR A 116 1.16 -10.23 9.39
CA TYR A 116 1.63 -9.13 10.23
C TYR A 116 2.59 -9.59 11.33
N ARG A 117 2.29 -10.71 12.02
CA ARG A 117 3.21 -11.31 13.00
C ARG A 117 4.54 -11.67 12.37
N SER A 118 4.51 -12.32 11.21
CA SER A 118 5.71 -12.79 10.49
C SER A 118 6.61 -11.64 10.03
N LEU A 119 6.02 -10.50 9.71
CA LEU A 119 6.74 -9.27 9.32
C LEU A 119 7.13 -8.39 10.52
N GLY A 120 6.70 -8.73 11.73
CA GLY A 120 6.85 -7.86 12.90
C GLY A 120 6.01 -6.59 12.87
N ALA A 121 4.98 -6.54 12.01
CA ALA A 121 4.05 -5.42 11.93
C ALA A 121 3.06 -5.48 13.11
N PHE A 122 3.19 -4.53 14.04
CA PHE A 122 2.31 -4.47 15.21
C PHE A 122 0.85 -4.24 14.81
N HIS A 123 -0.01 -5.14 15.27
CA HIS A 123 -1.45 -5.07 15.05
C HIS A 123 -2.20 -5.47 16.32
N SER A 124 -3.47 -5.16 16.34
CA SER A 124 -4.45 -5.63 17.31
C SER A 124 -5.52 -6.45 16.58
N LEU A 125 -6.35 -7.17 17.34
CA LEU A 125 -7.56 -7.78 16.80
C LEU A 125 -8.75 -6.91 17.20
N GLN A 126 -9.57 -6.56 16.22
CA GLN A 126 -10.80 -5.78 16.36
C GLN A 126 -12.03 -6.68 16.18
N PRO A 127 -13.16 -6.36 16.81
CA PRO A 127 -14.43 -7.02 16.51
C PRO A 127 -14.77 -6.94 15.02
N ALA A 128 -15.52 -7.92 14.53
CA ALA A 128 -16.08 -7.81 13.19
C ALA A 128 -17.15 -6.70 13.15
N PRO A 129 -17.39 -6.03 12.01
CA PRO A 129 -18.43 -5.00 11.89
C PRO A 129 -19.84 -5.50 12.29
N GLU A 130 -20.11 -6.78 12.08
CA GLU A 130 -21.36 -7.47 12.41
C GLU A 130 -21.36 -8.19 13.77
N ASP A 131 -20.33 -7.97 14.61
CA ASP A 131 -20.20 -8.63 15.92
C ASP A 131 -21.26 -8.14 16.91
N ASP A 132 -21.86 -9.07 17.66
CA ASP A 132 -22.89 -8.80 18.67
C ASP A 132 -22.31 -8.57 20.08
N GLY A 133 -20.98 -8.59 20.21
CA GLY A 133 -20.23 -8.35 21.44
C GLY A 133 -19.92 -9.61 22.25
N TYR A 134 -20.32 -10.79 21.80
CA TYR A 134 -20.06 -12.06 22.49
C TYR A 134 -18.96 -12.90 21.82
N SER A 135 -18.50 -12.50 20.63
CA SER A 135 -17.46 -13.20 19.88
C SER A 135 -16.06 -12.64 20.21
N ALA A 136 -15.04 -13.47 20.00
CA ALA A 136 -13.66 -13.03 20.12
C ALA A 136 -13.30 -12.12 18.92
N PRO A 137 -12.58 -11.01 19.12
CA PRO A 137 -12.10 -10.16 18.03
C PRO A 137 -11.24 -10.94 17.02
N THR A 138 -11.52 -10.78 15.73
CA THR A 138 -10.85 -11.52 14.66
C THR A 138 -10.20 -10.65 13.59
N VAL A 139 -10.56 -9.36 13.48
CA VAL A 139 -10.10 -8.48 12.40
C VAL A 139 -8.72 -7.90 12.74
N PRO A 140 -7.64 -8.24 12.01
CA PRO A 140 -6.32 -7.71 12.32
C PRO A 140 -6.17 -6.26 11.84
N ALA A 141 -6.13 -5.32 12.79
CA ALA A 141 -5.94 -3.90 12.50
C ALA A 141 -4.50 -3.47 12.83
N LEU A 142 -3.82 -2.85 11.87
CA LEU A 142 -2.46 -2.36 12.05
C LEU A 142 -2.44 -1.18 13.02
N LYS A 143 -1.59 -1.26 14.04
CA LYS A 143 -1.23 -0.06 14.80
C LYS A 143 -0.46 0.88 13.90
N ARG A 144 -0.45 2.17 14.23
CA ARG A 144 0.37 3.18 13.51
C ARG A 144 1.81 2.72 13.24
N ARG A 145 2.49 2.21 14.27
CA ARG A 145 3.86 1.66 14.11
C ARG A 145 3.90 0.41 13.23
N GLY A 146 2.88 -0.43 13.30
CA GLY A 146 2.76 -1.59 12.41
C GLY A 146 2.61 -1.18 10.95
N PHE A 147 1.87 -0.11 10.66
CA PHE A 147 1.79 0.45 9.31
C PHE A 147 3.14 0.95 8.81
N VAL A 148 3.91 1.65 9.66
CA VAL A 148 5.28 2.08 9.32
C VAL A 148 6.13 0.87 8.93
N THR A 149 6.14 -0.18 9.76
CA THR A 149 6.87 -1.43 9.46
C THR A 149 6.37 -2.08 8.17
N TRP A 150 5.06 -2.26 8.03
CA TRP A 150 4.41 -2.84 6.86
C TRP A 150 4.85 -2.12 5.57
N GLN A 151 4.68 -0.80 5.52
CA GLN A 151 4.91 -0.01 4.31
C GLN A 151 6.40 0.13 3.99
N THR A 152 7.27 0.16 5.00
CA THR A 152 8.73 0.12 4.79
C THR A 152 9.15 -1.18 4.14
N ILE A 153 8.68 -2.33 4.66
CA ILE A 153 8.99 -3.64 4.08
C ILE A 153 8.46 -3.73 2.64
N GLN A 154 7.21 -3.35 2.39
CA GLN A 154 6.64 -3.41 1.05
C GLN A 154 7.43 -2.55 0.05
N LEU A 155 7.89 -1.37 0.48
CA LEU A 155 8.72 -0.49 -0.34
C LEU A 155 10.08 -1.10 -0.66
N LEU A 156 10.75 -1.71 0.32
CA LEU A 156 12.06 -2.34 0.11
C LEU A 156 11.98 -3.60 -0.75
N LEU A 157 10.84 -4.30 -0.72
CA LEU A 157 10.65 -5.47 -1.57
C LEU A 157 10.29 -5.07 -3.00
N GLY A 158 9.57 -3.96 -3.21
CA GLY A 158 9.00 -3.59 -4.51
C GLY A 158 8.84 -2.09 -4.67
N PRO A 159 9.94 -1.33 -4.76
CA PRO A 159 9.90 0.13 -4.83
C PRO A 159 9.19 0.63 -6.08
N GLU A 160 9.27 -0.10 -7.20
CA GLU A 160 8.62 0.27 -8.46
C GLU A 160 7.10 0.39 -8.31
N GLN A 161 6.52 -0.35 -7.37
CA GLN A 161 5.09 -0.31 -7.09
C GLN A 161 4.75 0.63 -5.94
N HIS A 162 5.54 0.62 -4.86
CA HIS A 162 5.20 1.34 -3.63
C HIS A 162 5.63 2.80 -3.60
N VAL A 163 6.69 3.18 -4.32
CA VAL A 163 7.08 4.59 -4.43
C VAL A 163 5.95 5.41 -5.08
N PRO A 164 5.35 5.00 -6.22
CA PRO A 164 4.20 5.70 -6.80
C PRO A 164 3.01 5.85 -5.84
N PHE A 165 2.75 4.87 -4.98
CA PHE A 165 1.66 4.98 -4.01
C PHE A 165 1.91 6.08 -2.97
N LEU A 166 3.15 6.21 -2.48
CA LEU A 166 3.51 7.26 -1.54
C LEU A 166 3.50 8.64 -2.21
N GLN A 167 4.01 8.74 -3.44
CA GLN A 167 3.96 9.95 -4.25
C GLN A 167 2.51 10.40 -4.48
N ASN A 168 1.64 9.47 -4.86
CA ASN A 168 0.22 9.75 -5.03
C ASN A 168 -0.45 10.15 -3.71
N ALA A 169 -0.07 9.53 -2.58
CA ALA A 169 -0.62 9.89 -1.28
C ALA A 169 -0.32 11.36 -0.92
N VAL A 170 0.93 11.80 -1.04
CA VAL A 170 1.29 13.19 -0.73
C VAL A 170 0.74 14.18 -1.75
N ALA A 171 0.67 13.79 -3.03
CA ALA A 171 0.13 14.67 -4.07
C ALA A 171 -1.38 14.89 -3.91
N GLN A 172 -2.13 13.84 -3.59
CA GLN A 172 -3.59 13.88 -3.52
C GLN A 172 -4.13 14.36 -2.16
N PHE A 173 -3.43 14.05 -1.07
CA PHE A 173 -3.94 14.30 0.29
C PHE A 173 -3.08 15.28 1.05
N ASP A 174 -3.69 16.05 1.95
CA ASP A 174 -2.98 16.91 2.91
C ASP A 174 -2.44 16.06 4.07
N ILE A 175 -1.36 15.32 3.80
CA ILE A 175 -0.71 14.50 4.82
C ILE A 175 -0.04 15.41 5.85
N ILE A 176 -0.55 15.34 7.08
CA ILE A 176 -0.05 16.15 8.19
C ILE A 176 1.11 15.44 8.87
N ASP A 177 2.20 16.17 9.04
CA ASP A 177 3.32 15.73 9.84
C ASP A 177 2.94 15.66 11.33
N PRO A 178 2.99 14.49 11.97
CA PRO A 178 2.59 14.34 13.35
C PRO A 178 3.46 15.15 14.32
N GLU A 179 4.70 15.49 13.94
CA GLU A 179 5.62 16.25 14.78
C GLU A 179 5.42 17.76 14.63
N THR A 180 5.51 18.29 13.40
CA THR A 180 5.45 19.75 13.17
C THR A 180 4.04 20.29 13.01
N LYS A 181 3.04 19.42 12.78
CA LYS A 181 1.65 19.77 12.42
C LYS A 181 1.49 20.50 11.10
N ALA A 182 2.55 20.63 10.31
CA ALA A 182 2.49 21.17 8.96
C ALA A 182 2.09 20.08 7.96
N VAL A 183 1.57 20.50 6.80
CA VAL A 183 1.36 19.61 5.65
C VAL A 183 2.72 19.30 5.03
N PHE A 184 2.98 18.03 4.70
CA PHE A 184 4.17 17.66 3.94
C PHE A 184 4.15 18.24 2.51
N PRO A 185 5.33 18.46 1.88
CA PRO A 185 5.38 18.85 0.48
C PRO A 185 4.64 17.86 -0.42
N LYS A 186 3.91 18.40 -1.41
CA LYS A 186 3.10 17.62 -2.37
C LYS A 186 3.95 16.85 -3.39
N VAL A 187 5.19 17.29 -3.58
CA VAL A 187 6.17 16.65 -4.47
C VAL A 187 7.09 15.78 -3.63
N LEU A 188 7.17 14.50 -3.98
CA LEU A 188 8.05 13.52 -3.36
C LEU A 188 8.89 12.87 -4.47
N PRO A 189 10.15 13.30 -4.68
CA PRO A 189 10.99 12.80 -5.76
C PRO A 189 11.26 11.30 -5.66
N LYS A 190 11.44 10.61 -6.79
CA LYS A 190 11.71 9.17 -6.83
C LYS A 190 13.10 8.85 -6.25
N GLU A 191 14.03 9.77 -6.45
CA GLU A 191 15.44 9.72 -6.06
C GLU A 191 15.62 9.67 -4.53
N CYS A 192 14.56 9.99 -3.77
CA CYS A 192 14.51 9.83 -2.33
C CYS A 192 14.41 8.36 -1.88
N PHE A 193 14.18 7.43 -2.81
CA PHE A 193 13.94 6.01 -2.56
C PHE A 193 14.90 5.09 -3.35
N PRO A 194 14.99 3.80 -2.97
CA PRO A 194 15.66 2.79 -3.78
C PRO A 194 14.98 2.65 -5.15
N ASP A 195 15.79 2.45 -6.20
CA ASP A 195 15.28 2.19 -7.55
C ASP A 195 14.87 0.74 -7.79
N THR A 196 15.44 -0.19 -7.04
CA THR A 196 15.25 -1.64 -7.17
C THR A 196 15.02 -2.28 -5.79
N PRO A 197 14.42 -3.48 -5.73
CA PRO A 197 14.31 -4.24 -4.50
C PRO A 197 15.65 -4.37 -3.77
N ASP A 198 15.59 -4.41 -2.44
CA ASP A 198 16.76 -4.60 -1.62
C ASP A 198 17.10 -6.09 -1.46
N ASP A 199 18.27 -6.51 -1.97
CA ASP A 199 18.71 -7.91 -1.99
C ASP A 199 18.68 -8.59 -0.60
N ALA A 200 19.06 -7.85 0.45
CA ALA A 200 19.09 -8.38 1.81
C ALA A 200 17.67 -8.59 2.35
N MET A 201 16.77 -7.64 2.08
CA MET A 201 15.35 -7.77 2.41
C MET A 201 14.67 -8.87 1.61
N GLU A 202 14.97 -9.03 0.32
CA GLU A 202 14.46 -10.14 -0.48
C GLU A 202 14.93 -11.49 0.07
N THR A 203 16.21 -11.61 0.43
CA THR A 203 16.76 -12.83 1.01
C THR A 203 16.10 -13.16 2.34
N TRP A 204 15.96 -12.16 3.23
CA TRP A 204 15.25 -12.32 4.49
C TRP A 204 13.80 -12.76 4.27
N TYR A 205 13.09 -12.10 3.35
CA TYR A 205 11.70 -12.39 3.05
C TYR A 205 11.52 -13.80 2.46
N GLN A 206 12.39 -14.22 1.54
CA GLN A 206 12.43 -15.59 1.02
C GLN A 206 12.69 -16.61 2.13
N GLY A 207 13.56 -16.29 3.09
CA GLY A 207 13.78 -17.12 4.28
C GLY A 207 12.51 -17.31 5.11
N VAL A 208 11.77 -16.23 5.37
CA VAL A 208 10.46 -16.28 6.04
C VAL A 208 9.49 -17.12 5.22
N ALA A 209 9.35 -16.85 3.92
CA ALA A 209 8.47 -17.58 3.01
C ALA A 209 8.75 -19.10 3.02
N ASN A 210 10.02 -19.50 2.90
CA ASN A 210 10.42 -20.90 2.86
C ASN A 210 10.15 -21.61 4.19
N ARG A 211 10.37 -20.93 5.32
CA ARG A 211 10.02 -21.48 6.63
C ARG A 211 8.52 -21.74 6.73
N LEU A 212 7.70 -20.78 6.30
CA LEU A 212 6.25 -20.87 6.37
C LEU A 212 5.68 -21.95 5.45
N LYS A 213 6.23 -22.10 4.24
CA LYS A 213 5.85 -23.19 3.34
C LYS A 213 6.11 -24.55 3.99
N ARG A 214 7.29 -24.75 4.58
CA ARG A 214 7.62 -26.00 5.27
C ARG A 214 6.69 -26.26 6.45
N GLU A 215 6.36 -25.23 7.24
CA GLU A 215 5.41 -25.35 8.35
C GLU A 215 3.98 -25.64 7.88
N ALA A 216 3.57 -25.17 6.70
CA ALA A 216 2.27 -25.50 6.10
C ALA A 216 2.25 -26.93 5.51
N GLU A 217 3.35 -27.39 4.90
CA GLU A 217 3.49 -28.74 4.35
C GLU A 217 3.48 -29.82 5.44
N VAL A 218 4.04 -29.53 6.61
CA VAL A 218 4.02 -30.43 7.78
C VAL A 218 2.62 -30.53 8.40
N ASP A 219 1.85 -29.44 8.35
CA ASP A 219 0.49 -29.37 8.88
C ASP A 219 -0.59 -29.84 7.91
N ALA A 220 -0.24 -30.10 6.65
CA ALA A 220 -1.17 -30.64 5.67
C ALA A 220 -1.60 -32.04 6.13
N PRO A 221 -2.92 -32.30 6.34
CA PRO A 221 -3.36 -33.59 6.86
C PRO A 221 -2.87 -34.69 5.92
N GLU A 222 -2.19 -35.69 6.50
CA GLU A 222 -1.98 -36.98 5.85
C GLU A 222 -3.31 -37.39 5.21
N ARG A 223 -3.29 -37.54 3.89
CA ARG A 223 -4.47 -37.92 3.10
C ARG A 223 -5.13 -39.15 3.74
N GLU A 224 -6.41 -38.97 4.08
CA GLU A 224 -7.46 -39.99 4.27
C GLU A 224 -6.99 -41.44 4.47
N ILE A 225 -6.94 -41.89 5.72
CA ILE A 225 -7.27 -43.29 6.05
C ILE A 225 -8.67 -43.27 6.70
N PRO A 226 -9.72 -43.78 6.05
CA PRO A 226 -11.06 -43.81 6.62
C PRO A 226 -11.13 -44.90 7.69
N THR A 227 -10.74 -44.55 8.92
CA THR A 227 -10.88 -45.47 10.05
C THR A 227 -12.23 -45.25 10.71
N ARG A 228 -13.06 -46.29 10.56
CA ARG A 228 -14.45 -46.42 10.96
C ARG A 228 -14.72 -46.01 12.42
N VAL A 229 -15.87 -45.35 12.58
CA VAL A 229 -16.68 -45.19 13.79
C VAL A 229 -16.37 -46.16 14.92
N ARG A 230 -16.03 -45.62 16.11
CA ARG A 230 -16.56 -46.11 17.38
C ARG A 230 -16.81 -44.94 18.33
N ALA A 231 -18.07 -44.77 18.68
CA ALA A 231 -18.49 -43.98 19.83
C ALA A 231 -18.08 -44.72 21.09
N ASP A 232 -17.44 -44.04 22.03
CA ASP A 232 -17.49 -44.40 23.44
C ASP A 232 -17.43 -43.12 24.30
N THR A 233 -18.46 -42.98 25.11
CA THR A 233 -18.68 -41.96 26.13
C THR A 233 -17.77 -42.21 27.34
N ALA A 234 -17.03 -41.20 27.82
CA ALA A 234 -16.75 -40.99 29.26
C ALA A 234 -15.97 -39.69 29.51
N ASP A 235 -16.65 -38.77 30.20
CA ASP A 235 -16.18 -37.94 31.32
C ASP A 235 -14.71 -37.46 31.35
N ARG A 236 -14.51 -36.16 31.12
CA ARG A 236 -13.37 -35.41 31.67
C ARG A 236 -13.74 -33.95 31.88
N GLY A 237 -13.71 -33.52 33.15
CA GLY A 237 -14.07 -32.17 33.61
C GLY A 237 -13.24 -31.02 33.04
N PRO A 238 -13.61 -29.77 33.39
CA PRO A 238 -13.19 -28.57 32.66
C PRO A 238 -11.72 -28.24 32.94
N ARG A 239 -10.89 -28.32 31.90
CA ARG A 239 -9.53 -27.80 31.92
C ARG A 239 -9.54 -26.32 31.55
N LEU A 240 -9.50 -25.48 32.58
CA LEU A 240 -9.01 -24.11 32.46
C LEU A 240 -7.49 -24.13 32.59
N SER A 241 -6.79 -23.76 31.51
CA SER A 241 -5.46 -23.14 31.46
C SER A 241 -5.06 -23.09 29.99
N GLY A 242 -5.41 -21.98 29.33
CA GLY A 242 -4.95 -21.65 27.98
C GLY A 242 -3.46 -21.33 28.03
N GLU A 243 -2.63 -22.35 27.83
CA GLU A 243 -1.30 -22.15 27.26
C GLU A 243 -1.52 -21.71 25.81
N MET A 244 -1.25 -20.42 25.54
CA MET A 244 -1.14 -19.87 24.19
C MET A 244 0.07 -20.51 23.50
N SER A 245 -0.07 -21.76 23.10
CA SER A 245 0.85 -22.42 22.18
C SER A 245 0.58 -21.86 20.79
N GLY A 246 1.59 -21.21 20.23
CA GLY A 246 1.57 -20.54 18.93
C GLY A 246 1.45 -21.50 17.76
N ASP A 247 0.32 -22.19 17.65
CA ASP A 247 0.00 -23.08 16.54
C ASP A 247 -1.04 -22.37 15.68
N ALA A 248 -0.56 -21.54 14.75
CA ALA A 248 -1.43 -20.98 13.71
C ALA A 248 -2.07 -22.14 12.95
N SER A 249 -3.38 -22.10 12.73
CA SER A 249 -4.10 -23.20 12.08
C SER A 249 -3.55 -23.47 10.68
N ALA A 250 -3.70 -24.71 10.17
CA ALA A 250 -3.24 -25.05 8.83
C ALA A 250 -3.78 -24.05 7.78
N ASP A 251 -5.06 -23.68 7.85
CA ASP A 251 -5.69 -22.73 6.94
C ASP A 251 -5.04 -21.33 6.98
N GLU A 252 -4.69 -20.84 8.18
CA GLU A 252 -3.93 -19.59 8.35
C GLU A 252 -2.61 -19.60 7.58
N ARG A 253 -1.86 -20.71 7.73
CA ARG A 253 -0.54 -20.88 7.08
C ARG A 253 -0.67 -20.97 5.57
N HIS A 254 -1.71 -21.64 5.05
CA HIS A 254 -1.95 -21.74 3.61
C HIS A 254 -2.28 -20.37 2.97
N GLY A 255 -3.15 -19.58 3.61
CA GLY A 255 -3.45 -18.22 3.13
C GLY A 255 -2.23 -17.31 3.19
N ALA A 256 -1.45 -17.38 4.27
CA ALA A 256 -0.20 -16.62 4.40
C ALA A 256 0.85 -17.07 3.38
N ALA A 257 0.99 -18.38 3.12
CA ALA A 257 1.94 -18.91 2.16
C ALA A 257 1.71 -18.33 0.76
N ARG A 258 0.46 -18.15 0.32
CA ARG A 258 0.14 -17.50 -0.97
C ARG A 258 0.68 -16.08 -1.05
N TYR A 259 0.55 -15.29 0.03
CA TYR A 259 1.13 -13.95 0.08
C TYR A 259 2.66 -13.98 -0.01
N PHE A 260 3.31 -14.91 0.71
CA PHE A 260 4.78 -15.03 0.71
C PHE A 260 5.34 -15.59 -0.61
N GLU A 261 4.53 -16.25 -1.44
CA GLU A 261 4.91 -16.74 -2.77
C GLU A 261 4.93 -15.68 -3.87
N ASP A 262 4.06 -14.69 -3.72
CA ASP A 262 3.93 -13.56 -4.62
C ASP A 262 3.66 -12.30 -3.77
N PRO A 263 4.68 -11.78 -3.06
CA PRO A 263 4.52 -10.55 -2.29
C PRO A 263 3.97 -9.47 -3.22
N LEU A 264 2.92 -8.80 -2.77
CA LEU A 264 2.26 -7.73 -3.51
C LEU A 264 1.51 -8.17 -4.79
N TYR A 265 1.29 -9.48 -4.98
CA TYR A 265 0.55 -10.01 -6.12
C TYR A 265 1.15 -9.56 -7.47
N ARG A 266 2.49 -9.55 -7.57
CA ARG A 266 3.23 -9.06 -8.74
C ARG A 266 2.99 -9.92 -9.97
N LYS A 267 2.84 -11.23 -9.79
CA LYS A 267 2.69 -12.19 -10.91
C LYS A 267 1.28 -12.19 -11.48
N THR A 268 0.28 -11.72 -10.74
CA THR A 268 -1.13 -11.71 -11.16
C THR A 268 -1.54 -10.44 -11.91
N ARG A 269 -0.66 -9.45 -12.08
CA ARG A 269 -0.92 -8.31 -12.95
C ARG A 269 -0.57 -8.65 -14.41
N PRO A 270 -1.50 -8.50 -15.38
CA PRO A 270 -1.14 -8.60 -16.78
C PRO A 270 -0.15 -7.47 -17.11
N ARG A 271 1.00 -7.81 -17.70
CA ARG A 271 1.91 -6.81 -18.27
C ARG A 271 1.11 -5.93 -19.23
N PRO A 272 1.20 -4.58 -19.16
CA PRO A 272 0.62 -3.73 -20.18
C PRO A 272 1.20 -4.14 -21.55
N SER A 273 0.33 -4.51 -22.50
CA SER A 273 0.77 -4.73 -23.87
C SER A 273 1.27 -3.41 -24.42
N ILE A 274 2.58 -3.30 -24.68
CA ILE A 274 3.15 -2.17 -25.40
C ILE A 274 2.59 -2.21 -26.83
N ILE A 275 1.52 -1.46 -27.09
CA ILE A 275 1.03 -1.22 -28.44
C ILE A 275 1.98 -0.18 -29.05
N ARG A 276 2.96 -0.66 -29.83
CA ARG A 276 3.75 0.22 -30.70
C ARG A 276 2.82 0.70 -31.82
N HIS A 277 2.33 1.93 -31.72
CA HIS A 277 1.73 2.62 -32.84
C HIS A 277 2.81 2.88 -33.89
N PHE A 278 2.75 2.17 -35.01
CA PHE A 278 3.47 2.56 -36.23
C PHE A 278 2.55 3.49 -37.02
N SER A 279 2.94 4.75 -37.15
CA SER A 279 2.31 5.67 -38.10
C SER A 279 2.76 5.32 -39.52
N ARG A 280 1.81 5.33 -40.46
CA ARG A 280 2.05 5.31 -41.91
C ARG A 280 2.08 6.72 -42.45
#